data_AF-W9ZRX1-F1
#
_entry.id   AF-W9ZRX1-F1
#
_cell.length_a   1.000
_cell.length_b   1.000
_cell.length_c   1.000
_cell.angle_alpha   90.00
_cell.angle_beta   90.00
_cell.angle_gamma   90.00
#
_symmetry.space_group_name_H-M   'P 1'
#
loop_
_entity.id
_entity.type
_entity.pdbx_description
1 polymer ?
#
loop_
_entity_poly.entity_id
_entity_poly.type
_entity_poly.pdbx_seq_one_letter_code
_entity_poly.pdbx_strand_id
1 'polypeptide(L)'
;MSASHLLIVIPTVACVDPRCSVDKFINLNLGVPNGEMIMVSRNAGGNIRFAVRDILLLDARFVIDELVIVHHTDCGSLMFTNEWMRDTVKARVGESHWDEIDQINWGANTDMAGSVKGDLEWLRANQVIREELKETARGFLFDIKTGKAEEIKLD
;
A
#
# COMPACT_ATOMS: atom_id res chain seq x y z
N MET A 1 22.73 8.19 29.24
CA MET A 1 21.90 7.39 28.33
C MET A 1 21.97 8.11 26.99
N SER A 2 22.76 7.57 26.06
CA SER A 2 23.02 8.20 24.76
C SER A 2 21.72 8.27 23.98
N ALA A 3 21.41 9.45 23.42
CA ALA A 3 20.32 9.62 22.48
C ALA A 3 20.55 8.67 21.29
N SER A 4 19.86 7.53 21.33
CA SER A 4 19.68 6.65 20.19
C SER A 4 19.18 7.51 19.05
N HIS A 5 19.95 7.60 17.97
CA HIS A 5 19.50 8.25 16.74
C HIS A 5 18.14 7.64 16.40
N LEU A 6 17.08 8.46 16.39
CA LEU A 6 15.76 7.99 15.99
C LEU A 6 15.93 7.48 14.55
N LEU A 7 15.88 6.16 14.40
CA LEU A 7 15.77 5.53 13.10
C LEU A 7 14.35 5.88 12.63
N ILE A 8 14.22 6.89 11.79
CA ILE A 8 12.94 7.19 11.16
C ILE A 8 12.64 6.00 10.25
N VAL A 9 11.58 5.27 10.58
CA VAL A 9 11.09 4.14 9.80
C VAL A 9 9.88 4.65 9.02
N ILE A 10 9.95 4.60 7.69
CA ILE A 10 8.82 4.94 6.82
C ILE A 10 8.31 3.66 6.18
N PRO A 11 7.25 3.04 6.74
CA PRO A 11 6.58 1.96 6.06
C PRO A 11 5.96 2.49 4.77
N THR A 12 6.31 1.84 3.67
CA THR A 12 5.74 2.12 2.36
C THR A 12 5.00 0.88 1.90
N VAL A 13 3.71 1.03 1.59
CA VAL A 13 2.93 -0.02 0.91
C VAL A 13 3.02 0.23 -0.59
N ALA A 14 3.44 -0.78 -1.35
CA ALA A 14 3.59 -0.66 -2.79
C ALA A 14 3.20 -1.93 -3.55
N CYS A 15 3.00 -1.82 -4.85
CA CYS A 15 2.72 -2.97 -5.70
C CYS A 15 3.94 -3.91 -5.80
N VAL A 16 3.71 -5.23 -5.95
CA VAL A 16 4.76 -6.21 -6.31
C VAL A 16 5.36 -6.01 -7.71
N ASP A 17 4.77 -5.15 -8.53
CA ASP A 17 5.27 -4.83 -9.87
C ASP A 17 6.73 -4.32 -9.79
N PRO A 18 7.69 -4.98 -10.48
CA PRO A 18 9.10 -4.60 -10.41
C PRO A 18 9.39 -3.21 -11.00
N ARG A 19 8.50 -2.67 -11.83
CA ARG A 19 8.59 -1.31 -12.40
C ARG A 19 8.24 -0.24 -11.37
N CYS A 20 7.48 -0.58 -10.33
CA CYS A 20 7.19 0.30 -9.19
C CYS A 20 8.41 0.40 -8.27
N SER A 21 9.38 1.22 -8.67
CA SER A 21 10.64 1.41 -7.94
C SER A 21 10.44 2.42 -6.80
N VAL A 22 10.15 1.88 -5.61
CA VAL A 22 9.93 2.68 -4.39
C VAL A 22 11.16 3.53 -4.03
N ASP A 23 12.36 3.00 -4.20
CA ASP A 23 13.60 3.77 -3.93
C ASP A 23 13.73 5.00 -4.84
N LYS A 24 13.39 4.86 -6.13
CA LYS A 24 13.36 6.01 -7.06
C LYS A 24 12.29 7.01 -6.65
N PHE A 25 11.09 6.52 -6.31
CA PHE A 25 10.01 7.36 -5.83
C PHE A 25 10.45 8.18 -4.61
N ILE A 26 11.00 7.52 -3.57
CA ILE A 26 11.37 8.16 -2.32
C ILE A 26 12.51 9.16 -2.52
N ASN A 27 13.59 8.76 -3.21
CA ASN A 27 14.74 9.63 -3.45
C ASN A 27 14.39 10.87 -4.29
N LEU A 28 13.50 10.73 -5.27
CA LEU A 28 13.16 11.82 -6.20
C LEU A 28 12.02 12.71 -5.70
N ASN A 29 11.08 12.17 -4.92
CA ASN A 29 9.81 12.86 -4.62
C ASN A 29 9.59 13.13 -3.13
N LEU A 30 10.15 12.32 -2.22
CA LEU A 30 9.97 12.52 -0.78
C LEU A 30 11.17 13.22 -0.11
N GLY A 31 12.34 13.22 -0.76
CA GLY A 31 13.51 13.94 -0.25
C GLY A 31 14.02 13.40 1.09
N VAL A 32 13.78 12.11 1.36
CA VAL A 32 14.16 11.44 2.60
C VAL A 32 15.69 11.52 2.79
N PRO A 33 16.18 12.10 3.91
CA PRO A 33 17.60 12.23 4.20
C PRO A 33 18.33 10.87 4.28
N ASN A 34 19.63 10.89 4.00
CA ASN A 34 20.51 9.74 4.25
C ASN A 34 20.44 9.33 5.73
N GLY A 35 19.95 8.12 6.02
CA GLY A 35 19.89 7.57 7.38
C GLY A 35 18.52 7.10 7.84
N GLU A 36 17.45 7.39 7.10
CA GLU A 36 16.12 6.83 7.38
C GLU A 36 15.99 5.41 6.82
N MET A 37 15.28 4.53 7.55
CA MET A 37 15.03 3.16 7.13
C MET A 37 13.66 3.08 6.45
N ILE A 38 13.67 2.88 5.14
CA ILE A 38 12.45 2.61 4.39
C ILE A 38 12.14 1.12 4.49
N MET A 39 10.98 0.79 5.04
CA MET A 39 10.47 -0.58 5.06
C MET A 39 9.36 -0.70 4.03
N VAL A 40 9.54 -1.54 3.01
CA VAL A 40 8.56 -1.67 1.93
C VAL A 40 7.75 -2.96 2.11
N SER A 41 6.46 -2.85 2.41
CA SER A 41 5.51 -3.97 2.33
C SER A 41 4.89 -3.99 0.92
N ARG A 42 5.01 -5.13 0.22
CA ARG A 42 4.56 -5.25 -1.17
C ARG A 42 3.47 -6.30 -1.32
N ASN A 43 2.41 -5.95 -2.02
CA ASN A 43 1.34 -6.88 -2.40
C ASN A 43 0.78 -6.55 -3.80
N ALA A 44 -0.08 -7.40 -4.36
CA ALA A 44 -0.69 -7.12 -5.66
C ALA A 44 -1.56 -5.85 -5.60
N GLY A 45 -1.21 -4.86 -6.41
CA GLY A 45 -1.89 -3.56 -6.44
C GLY A 45 -1.44 -2.56 -5.37
N GLY A 46 -0.62 -2.96 -4.39
CA GLY A 46 -0.16 -2.05 -3.32
C GLY A 46 -1.28 -1.64 -2.36
N ASN A 47 -2.27 -2.53 -2.16
CA ASN A 47 -3.44 -2.24 -1.34
C ASN A 47 -3.09 -2.32 0.15
N ILE A 48 -3.35 -1.23 0.87
CA ILE A 48 -3.03 -1.14 2.31
C ILE A 48 -3.77 -2.17 3.17
N ARG A 49 -4.96 -2.62 2.75
CA ARG A 49 -5.77 -3.58 3.53
C ARG A 49 -5.07 -4.92 3.70
N PHE A 50 -4.25 -5.31 2.73
CA PHE A 50 -3.45 -6.53 2.79
C PHE A 50 -2.12 -6.35 3.55
N ALA A 51 -1.72 -5.10 3.82
CA ALA A 51 -0.52 -4.75 4.57
C ALA A 51 -0.80 -4.34 6.03
N VAL A 52 -2.07 -4.25 6.45
CA VAL A 52 -2.45 -3.72 7.78
C VAL A 52 -1.75 -4.45 8.93
N ARG A 53 -1.58 -5.77 8.82
CA ARG A 53 -0.86 -6.55 9.83
C ARG A 53 0.60 -6.11 9.97
N ASP A 54 1.27 -5.81 8.86
CA ASP A 54 2.65 -5.32 8.86
C ASP A 54 2.72 -3.92 9.47
N ILE A 55 1.80 -3.04 9.08
CA ILE A 55 1.73 -1.66 9.59
C ILE A 55 1.54 -1.65 11.10
N LEU A 56 0.59 -2.43 11.63
CA LEU A 56 0.35 -2.51 13.07
C LEU A 56 1.56 -3.05 13.83
N LEU A 57 2.27 -4.04 13.26
CA LEU A 57 3.47 -4.59 13.87
C LEU A 57 4.59 -3.55 13.92
N LEU A 58 4.82 -2.83 12.82
CA LEU A 58 5.85 -1.81 12.73
C LEU A 58 5.56 -0.62 13.65
N ASP A 59 4.32 -0.15 13.67
CA ASP A 59 3.88 0.94 14.54
C ASP A 59 4.01 0.56 16.02
N ALA A 60 3.56 -0.64 16.41
CA ALA A 60 3.71 -1.12 17.79
C ALA A 60 5.18 -1.27 18.22
N ARG A 61 6.09 -1.58 17.29
CA ARG A 61 7.51 -1.82 17.59
C ARG A 61 8.36 -0.56 17.57
N PHE A 62 8.07 0.36 16.65
CA PHE A 62 8.93 1.51 16.35
C PHE A 62 8.27 2.85 16.60
N VAL A 63 6.94 2.90 16.73
CA VAL A 63 6.13 4.13 16.74
C VAL A 63 6.48 4.96 15.50
N ILE A 64 5.99 4.52 14.36
CA ILE A 64 6.33 5.10 13.05
C ILE A 64 5.64 6.45 12.91
N ASP A 65 6.31 7.50 12.46
CA ASP A 65 5.67 8.83 12.34
C ASP A 65 4.97 9.04 10.99
N GLU A 66 5.41 8.33 9.95
CA GLU A 66 4.88 8.45 8.58
C GLU A 66 4.52 7.09 7.99
N LEU A 67 3.50 7.08 7.13
CA LEU A 67 3.08 5.93 6.34
C LEU A 67 2.80 6.37 4.91
N VAL A 68 3.39 5.67 3.95
CA VAL A 68 3.24 6.01 2.53
C VAL A 68 2.54 4.88 1.79
N ILE A 69 1.51 5.23 1.02
CA ILE A 69 0.79 4.31 0.13
C ILE A 69 1.14 4.69 -1.30
N VAL A 70 1.71 3.76 -2.06
CA VAL A 70 2.12 4.00 -3.45
C VAL A 70 1.43 3.02 -4.37
N HIS A 71 0.54 3.56 -5.20
CA HIS A 71 0.02 2.86 -6.36
C HIS A 71 0.77 3.32 -7.60
N HIS A 72 0.57 2.67 -8.75
CA HIS A 72 1.27 3.04 -9.97
C HIS A 72 0.40 2.94 -11.22
N THR A 73 0.76 3.70 -12.25
CA THR A 73 0.13 3.63 -13.57
C THR A 73 0.40 2.27 -14.24
N ASP A 74 -0.50 1.83 -15.12
CA ASP A 74 -0.37 0.54 -15.84
C ASP A 74 -0.25 -0.67 -14.89
N CYS A 75 -1.04 -0.65 -13.81
CA CYS A 75 -1.09 -1.73 -12.84
C CYS A 75 -1.95 -2.90 -13.34
N GLY A 76 -1.46 -4.13 -13.18
CA GLY A 76 -2.22 -5.34 -13.54
C GLY A 76 -3.53 -5.52 -12.77
N SER A 77 -3.71 -4.82 -11.63
CA SER A 77 -4.97 -4.82 -10.86
C SER A 77 -6.15 -4.19 -11.62
N LEU A 78 -5.89 -3.44 -12.70
CA LEU A 78 -6.91 -2.87 -13.59
C LEU A 78 -7.43 -3.88 -14.63
N MET A 79 -6.76 -5.03 -14.77
CA MET A 79 -6.99 -5.97 -15.87
C MET A 79 -7.97 -7.09 -15.51
N PHE A 80 -8.55 -7.06 -14.31
CA PHE A 80 -9.49 -8.07 -13.83
C PHE A 80 -10.58 -7.47 -12.94
N THR A 81 -11.65 -8.23 -12.72
CA THR A 81 -12.66 -7.94 -11.68
C THR A 81 -12.55 -8.95 -10.55
N ASN A 82 -13.07 -8.59 -9.37
CA ASN A 82 -13.13 -9.52 -8.22
C ASN A 82 -13.95 -10.77 -8.55
N GLU A 83 -14.98 -10.65 -9.39
CA GLU A 83 -15.83 -11.76 -9.82
C GLU A 83 -15.09 -12.68 -10.79
N TRP A 84 -14.40 -12.12 -11.79
CA TRP A 84 -13.58 -12.91 -12.70
C TRP A 84 -12.46 -13.66 -11.98
N MET A 85 -11.78 -13.04 -11.01
CA MET A 85 -10.73 -13.70 -10.22
C MET A 85 -11.30 -14.86 -9.40
N ARG A 86 -12.42 -14.62 -8.70
CA ARG A 86 -13.14 -15.63 -7.92
C ARG A 86 -13.50 -16.84 -8.76
N ASP A 87 -14.16 -16.63 -9.90
CA ASP A 87 -14.58 -17.72 -10.79
C ASP A 87 -13.38 -18.47 -11.38
N THR A 88 -12.34 -17.73 -11.77
CA THR A 88 -11.10 -18.32 -12.31
C THR A 88 -10.40 -19.22 -11.30
N VAL A 89 -10.39 -18.85 -10.01
CA VAL A 89 -9.78 -19.65 -8.95
C VAL A 89 -10.68 -20.85 -8.59
N LYS A 90 -12.00 -20.65 -8.49
CA LYS A 90 -12.99 -21.73 -8.27
C LYS A 90 -12.89 -22.83 -9.31
N ALA A 91 -12.70 -22.48 -10.58
CA ALA A 91 -12.54 -23.45 -11.67
C ALA A 91 -11.28 -24.33 -11.58
N ARG A 92 -10.33 -24.00 -10.69
CA ARG A 92 -9.06 -24.73 -10.52
C ARG A 92 -9.02 -25.62 -9.29
N VAL A 93 -10.01 -25.54 -8.40
CA VAL A 93 -10.05 -26.28 -7.14
C VAL A 93 -11.43 -26.91 -6.92
N GLY A 94 -11.53 -27.85 -5.98
CA GLY A 94 -12.81 -28.48 -5.65
C GLY A 94 -13.81 -27.52 -5.01
N GLU A 95 -15.10 -27.79 -5.20
CA GLU A 95 -16.22 -27.01 -4.63
C GLU A 95 -16.15 -26.86 -3.11
N SER A 96 -15.53 -27.80 -2.40
CA SER A 96 -15.33 -27.74 -0.95
C SER A 96 -14.51 -26.54 -0.46
N HIS A 97 -13.83 -25.81 -1.35
CA HIS A 97 -13.02 -24.63 -1.02
C HIS A 97 -13.67 -23.31 -1.46
N TRP A 98 -14.86 -23.35 -2.08
CA TRP A 98 -15.45 -22.16 -2.69
C TRP A 98 -15.82 -21.08 -1.68
N ASP A 99 -16.27 -21.46 -0.48
CA ASP A 99 -16.58 -20.52 0.60
C ASP A 99 -15.35 -19.70 1.01
N GLU A 100 -14.17 -20.33 1.09
CA GLU A 100 -12.91 -19.64 1.40
C GLU A 100 -12.56 -18.63 0.30
N ILE A 101 -12.69 -19.02 -0.97
CA ILE A 101 -12.44 -18.16 -2.13
C ILE A 101 -13.41 -16.97 -2.13
N ASP A 102 -14.64 -17.19 -1.70
CA ASP A 102 -15.67 -16.16 -1.72
C ASP A 102 -15.42 -15.01 -0.74
N GLN A 103 -14.69 -15.28 0.35
CA GLN A 103 -14.31 -14.29 1.35
C GLN A 103 -13.05 -13.50 0.96
N ILE A 104 -12.33 -13.92 -0.08
CA ILE A 104 -11.12 -13.21 -0.52
C ILE A 104 -11.51 -11.89 -1.20
N ASN A 105 -10.94 -10.80 -0.69
CA ASN A 105 -10.88 -9.55 -1.44
C ASN A 105 -9.71 -9.64 -2.42
N TRP A 106 -10.01 -9.63 -3.73
CA TRP A 106 -9.01 -9.80 -4.79
C TRP A 106 -8.29 -8.50 -5.17
N GLY A 107 -8.71 -7.36 -4.62
CA GLY A 107 -8.04 -6.07 -4.85
C GLY A 107 -8.13 -5.57 -6.29
N ALA A 108 -9.20 -5.91 -7.02
CA ALA A 108 -9.44 -5.37 -8.35
C ALA A 108 -9.64 -3.85 -8.29
N ASN A 109 -9.00 -3.11 -9.19
CA ASN A 109 -9.10 -1.66 -9.29
C ASN A 109 -9.78 -1.25 -10.59
N THR A 110 -10.48 -0.13 -10.57
CA THR A 110 -11.07 0.51 -11.76
C THR A 110 -10.31 1.76 -12.19
N ASP A 111 -9.73 2.47 -11.22
CA ASP A 111 -8.87 3.63 -11.41
C ASP A 111 -7.82 3.65 -10.29
N MET A 112 -6.57 3.98 -10.64
CA MET A 112 -5.47 3.94 -9.68
C MET A 112 -5.47 5.17 -8.77
N ALA A 113 -5.83 6.36 -9.26
CA ALA A 113 -5.90 7.56 -8.41
C ALA A 113 -7.01 7.41 -7.36
N GLY A 114 -8.19 6.97 -7.79
CA GLY A 114 -9.32 6.63 -6.94
C GLY A 114 -9.02 5.47 -5.99
N SER A 115 -8.20 4.50 -6.39
CA SER A 115 -7.75 3.43 -5.48
C SER A 115 -6.86 3.96 -4.36
N VAL A 116 -5.91 4.87 -4.66
CA VAL A 116 -5.15 5.58 -3.61
C VAL A 116 -6.08 6.33 -2.66
N LYS A 117 -7.06 7.05 -3.21
CA LYS A 117 -8.08 7.78 -2.42
C LYS A 117 -8.83 6.82 -1.48
N GLY A 118 -9.36 5.72 -2.02
CA GLY A 118 -10.11 4.72 -1.26
C GLY A 118 -9.27 3.99 -0.22
N ASP A 119 -7.97 3.80 -0.46
CA ASP A 119 -7.03 3.26 0.52
C ASP A 119 -6.80 4.23 1.69
N LEU A 120 -6.61 5.52 1.40
CA LEU A 120 -6.48 6.57 2.42
C LEU A 120 -7.78 6.75 3.23
N GLU A 121 -8.94 6.73 2.58
CA GLU A 121 -10.24 6.82 3.24
C GLU A 121 -10.48 5.63 4.18
N TRP A 122 -10.17 4.43 3.71
CA TRP A 122 -10.25 3.22 4.54
C TRP A 122 -9.28 3.27 5.72
N LEU A 123 -8.05 3.74 5.50
CA LEU A 123 -7.07 3.93 6.56
C LEU A 123 -7.59 4.89 7.64
N ARG A 124 -8.13 6.05 7.23
CA ARG A 124 -8.71 7.03 8.15
C ARG A 124 -9.88 6.46 8.95
N ALA A 125 -10.74 5.66 8.32
CA ALA A 125 -11.86 5.00 8.98
C ALA A 125 -11.48 3.80 9.86
N ASN A 126 -10.24 3.32 9.78
CA ASN A 126 -9.82 2.10 10.47
C ASN A 126 -9.63 2.35 11.99
N GLN A 127 -10.34 1.59 12.83
CA GLN A 127 -10.34 1.79 14.28
C GLN A 127 -9.11 1.24 15.02
N VAL A 128 -8.32 0.36 14.41
CA VAL A 128 -7.16 -0.27 15.06
C VAL A 128 -5.84 0.47 14.78
N ILE A 129 -5.88 1.52 13.96
CA ILE A 129 -4.71 2.34 13.63
C ILE A 129 -4.78 3.61 14.48
N ARG A 130 -3.64 4.05 15.04
CA ARG A 130 -3.57 5.26 15.87
C ARG A 130 -3.90 6.52 15.05
N GLU A 131 -4.57 7.49 15.67
CA GLU A 131 -5.05 8.70 14.96
C GLU A 131 -3.90 9.49 14.33
N GLU A 132 -2.78 9.64 15.05
CA GLU A 132 -1.70 10.50 14.55
C GLU A 132 -0.94 9.83 13.39
N LEU A 133 -1.10 8.51 13.15
CA LEU A 133 -0.57 7.86 11.95
C LEU A 133 -1.48 8.08 10.75
N LYS A 134 -2.80 8.13 10.98
CA LYS A 134 -3.78 8.41 9.93
C LYS A 134 -3.62 9.83 9.38
N GLU A 135 -3.31 10.77 10.27
CA GLU A 135 -3.12 12.19 9.95
C GLU A 135 -1.85 12.42 9.11
N THR A 136 -0.79 11.66 9.37
CA THR A 136 0.49 11.78 8.65
C THR A 136 0.60 10.85 7.44
N ALA A 137 -0.36 9.95 7.23
CA ALA A 137 -0.35 9.05 6.09
C ALA A 137 -0.56 9.78 4.76
N ARG A 138 0.25 9.41 3.76
CA ARG A 138 0.26 10.05 2.43
C ARG A 138 0.07 9.00 1.34
N GLY A 139 -0.66 9.36 0.30
CA GLY A 139 -0.92 8.49 -0.85
C GLY A 139 -0.37 9.09 -2.14
N PHE A 140 0.23 8.24 -2.98
CA PHE A 140 0.85 8.66 -4.23
C PHE A 140 0.46 7.75 -5.38
N LEU A 141 0.30 8.37 -6.56
CA LEU A 141 0.27 7.69 -7.83
C LEU A 141 1.62 7.85 -8.53
N PHE A 142 2.36 6.76 -8.65
CA PHE A 142 3.65 6.71 -9.33
C PHE A 142 3.49 6.39 -10.81
N ASP A 143 3.97 7.27 -11.69
CA ASP A 143 4.03 6.99 -13.11
C ASP A 143 5.27 6.18 -13.46
N ILE A 144 5.09 4.89 -13.74
CA ILE A 144 6.19 3.97 -14.05
C ILE A 144 6.95 4.35 -15.33
N LYS A 145 6.35 5.14 -16.23
CA LYS A 145 7.01 5.56 -17.48
C LYS A 145 7.93 6.75 -17.27
N THR A 146 7.49 7.73 -16.49
CA THR A 146 8.25 8.98 -16.28
C THR A 146 9.09 8.97 -15.01
N GLY A 147 8.79 8.09 -14.05
CA GLY A 147 9.42 8.05 -12.73
C GLY A 147 8.97 9.17 -11.79
N LYS A 148 7.94 9.94 -12.17
CA LYS A 148 7.35 10.99 -11.32
C LYS A 148 6.23 10.40 -10.46
N ALA A 149 5.99 10.99 -9.30
CA ALA A 149 4.81 10.69 -8.50
C ALA A 149 3.98 11.94 -8.27
N GLU A 150 2.66 11.74 -8.26
CA GLU A 150 1.68 12.73 -7.86
C GLU A 150 1.11 12.33 -6.50
N GLU A 151 1.08 13.27 -5.56
CA GLU A 151 0.41 13.03 -4.28
C GLU A 151 -1.10 13.19 -4.43
N ILE A 152 -1.84 12.15 -4.04
CA ILE A 152 -3.31 12.16 -4.06
C ILE A 152 -3.80 12.68 -2.71
N LYS A 153 -4.55 13.78 -2.73
CA LYS A 153 -5.14 14.38 -1.53
C LYS A 153 -6.57 13.89 -1.35
N LEU A 154 -6.96 13.70 -0.09
CA LEU A 154 -8.35 13.56 0.29
C LEU A 154 -8.96 14.96 0.40
N ASP A 155 -10.21 15.09 -0.06
CA ASP A 155 -10.99 16.31 0.07
C ASP A 155 -11.36 16.61 1.53
#